data_AF-A0AA36GVZ6-F1
#
_entry.id   AF-A0AA36GVZ6-F1
#
_cell.length_a   1.000
_cell.length_b   1.000
_cell.length_c   1.000
_cell.angle_alpha   90.00
_cell.angle_beta   90.00
_cell.angle_gamma   90.00
#
_symmetry.space_group_name_H-M   'P 1'
#
loop_
_entity.id
_entity.type
_entity.pdbx_description
1 polymer ?
#
loop_
_entity_poly.entity_id
_entity_poly.type
_entity_poly.pdbx_seq_one_letter_code
_entity_poly.pdbx_strand_id
1 'polypeptide(L)'
;MQVIQCANEGVPSTGVELNGILVVYSKYRAARDGLSGVAKFHKRDIFRTDLKQYNTAVIFGAENLMKDMVPKLSEMKSGTSLLACRFPLPECEQFQQVGQIGEGIDAVYVYRRM
;
A
#
# COMPACT_ATOMS: atom_id res chain seq x y z
N MET A 1 -10.50 -3.38 4.16
CA MET A 1 -9.26 -2.64 4.47
C MET A 1 -8.13 -3.67 4.49
N GLN A 2 -7.32 -3.74 3.43
CA GLN A 2 -6.33 -4.82 3.24
C GLN A 2 -5.36 -4.96 4.42
N VAL A 3 -5.02 -3.84 5.07
CA VAL A 3 -4.19 -3.83 6.31
C VAL A 3 -4.79 -4.69 7.42
N ILE A 4 -6.11 -4.63 7.64
CA ILE A 4 -6.79 -5.44 8.68
C ILE A 4 -6.84 -6.91 8.25
N GLN A 5 -7.03 -7.17 6.96
CA GLN A 5 -7.05 -8.53 6.44
C GLN A 5 -5.69 -9.22 6.60
N CYS A 6 -4.59 -8.56 6.23
CA CYS A 6 -3.25 -9.10 6.42
C CYS A 6 -2.91 -9.26 7.91
N ALA A 7 -3.37 -8.35 8.78
CA ALA A 7 -3.20 -8.48 10.22
C ALA A 7 -4.00 -9.66 10.82
N ASN A 8 -5.18 -9.97 10.29
CA ASN A 8 -5.92 -11.19 10.63
C ASN A 8 -5.14 -12.45 10.27
N GLU A 9 -4.35 -12.41 9.21
CA GLU A 9 -3.44 -13.50 8.79
C GLU A 9 -2.13 -13.50 9.60
N GLY A 10 -1.99 -12.62 10.61
CA GLY A 10 -0.81 -12.52 11.47
C GLY A 10 0.35 -11.73 10.86
N VAL A 11 0.17 -11.11 9.69
CA VAL A 11 1.20 -10.32 9.02
C VAL A 11 1.21 -8.90 9.58
N PRO A 12 2.35 -8.43 10.15
CA PRO A 12 2.47 -7.06 10.63
C PRO A 12 2.20 -6.07 9.50
N SER A 13 1.20 -5.21 9.69
CA SER A 13 0.66 -4.37 8.63
C SER A 13 0.54 -2.92 9.10
N THR A 14 0.99 -1.99 8.26
CA THR A 14 0.94 -0.56 8.56
C THR A 14 0.12 0.16 7.50
N GLY A 15 -0.94 0.85 7.93
CA GLY A 15 -1.71 1.77 7.10
C GLY A 15 -1.25 3.23 7.30
N VAL A 16 -1.02 3.93 6.19
CA VAL A 16 -0.69 5.35 6.16
C VAL A 16 -1.77 6.09 5.38
N GLU A 17 -2.33 7.15 5.97
CA GLU A 17 -3.44 7.90 5.41
C GLU A 17 -3.33 9.39 5.81
N LEU A 18 -3.75 10.30 4.93
CA LEU A 18 -3.78 11.74 5.21
C LEU A 18 -5.02 12.15 6.00
N ASN A 19 -6.17 11.51 5.74
CA ASN A 19 -7.42 11.81 6.42
C ASN A 19 -7.43 11.24 7.85
N GLY A 20 -7.43 12.14 8.83
CA GLY A 20 -7.43 11.78 10.25
C GLY A 20 -8.68 11.02 10.71
N ILE A 21 -9.85 11.32 10.15
CA ILE A 21 -11.11 10.63 10.49
C ILE A 21 -11.02 9.16 10.06
N LEU A 22 -10.51 8.92 8.84
CA LEU A 22 -10.30 7.55 8.36
C LEU A 22 -9.29 6.81 9.24
N VAL A 23 -8.19 7.44 9.65
CA VAL A 23 -7.22 6.83 10.57
C VAL A 23 -7.86 6.42 11.89
N VAL A 24 -8.67 7.29 12.50
CA VAL A 24 -9.37 6.97 13.75
C VAL A 24 -10.36 5.82 13.55
N TYR A 25 -11.10 5.83 12.44
CA TYR A 25 -11.99 4.74 12.07
C TYR A 25 -11.24 3.41 11.91
N SER A 26 -10.10 3.41 11.20
CA SER A 26 -9.24 2.23 11.02
C SER A 26 -8.73 1.68 12.35
N LYS A 27 -8.28 2.56 13.25
CA LYS A 27 -7.83 2.18 14.60
C LYS A 27 -8.97 1.57 15.42
N TYR A 28 -10.16 2.17 15.38
CA TYR A 28 -11.34 1.64 16.06
C TYR A 28 -11.67 0.24 15.55
N ARG A 29 -11.69 0.03 14.22
CA ARG A 29 -11.93 -1.28 13.61
C ARG A 29 -10.89 -2.31 14.04
N ALA A 30 -9.60 -1.98 13.99
CA ALA A 30 -8.54 -2.89 14.41
C ALA A 30 -8.62 -3.22 15.92
N ALA A 31 -8.96 -2.25 16.76
CA ALA A 31 -9.13 -2.47 18.19
C ALA A 31 -10.33 -3.37 18.51
N ARG A 32 -11.46 -3.13 17.83
CA ARG A 32 -12.66 -3.97 17.96
C ARG A 32 -12.39 -5.42 17.55
N ASP A 33 -11.57 -5.62 16.53
CA ASP A 33 -11.22 -6.95 16.01
C ASP A 33 -10.01 -7.56 16.75
N GLY A 34 -9.45 -6.90 17.78
CA GLY A 34 -8.34 -7.40 18.60
C GLY A 34 -6.95 -7.32 17.95
N LEU A 35 -6.82 -6.62 16.82
CA LEU A 35 -5.65 -6.60 15.95
C LEU A 35 -4.70 -5.42 16.19
N SER A 36 -4.92 -4.60 17.22
CA SER A 36 -4.13 -3.39 17.48
C SER A 36 -2.63 -3.62 17.65
N GLY A 37 -2.21 -4.84 18.02
CA GLY A 37 -0.79 -5.22 18.12
C GLY A 37 -0.12 -5.46 16.76
N VAL A 38 -0.90 -5.87 15.76
CA VAL A 38 -0.42 -6.32 14.44
C VAL A 38 -0.71 -5.29 13.34
N ALA A 39 -1.86 -4.63 13.40
CA ALA A 39 -2.26 -3.56 12.49
C ALA A 39 -2.02 -2.17 13.11
N LYS A 40 -1.15 -1.37 12.51
CA LYS A 40 -0.88 0.02 12.94
C LYS A 40 -1.36 1.02 11.90
N PHE A 41 -1.94 2.12 12.34
CA PHE A 41 -2.42 3.18 11.45
C PHE A 41 -1.86 4.55 11.84
N HIS A 42 -1.33 5.28 10.86
CA HIS A 42 -0.71 6.58 11.06
C HIS A 42 -1.31 7.62 10.13
N LYS A 43 -1.61 8.79 10.70
CA LYS A 43 -1.95 9.99 9.92
C LYS A 43 -0.67 10.61 9.39
N ARG A 44 -0.22 10.19 8.21
CA ARG A 44 1.04 10.63 7.61
C ARG A 44 0.92 10.69 6.10
N ASP A 45 1.78 11.50 5.53
CA ASP A 45 2.00 11.53 4.09
C ASP A 45 2.91 10.37 3.70
N ILE A 46 2.51 9.61 2.68
CA ILE A 46 3.30 8.51 2.13
C ILE A 46 4.64 9.01 1.57
N PHE A 47 4.69 10.21 0.97
CA PHE A 47 5.92 10.80 0.45
C PHE A 47 6.96 11.08 1.54
N ARG A 48 6.49 11.28 2.78
CA ARG A 48 7.33 11.51 3.97
C ARG A 48 7.57 10.24 4.80
N THR A 49 7.05 9.10 4.36
CA THR A 49 7.21 7.83 5.05
C THR A 49 8.39 7.06 4.47
N ASP A 50 9.23 6.45 5.31
CA ASP A 50 10.32 5.59 4.84
C ASP A 50 9.75 4.25 4.35
N LEU A 51 9.93 3.95 3.06
CA LEU A 51 9.44 2.72 2.45
C LEU A 51 10.44 1.55 2.51
N LYS A 52 11.70 1.80 2.88
CA LYS A 52 12.78 0.79 2.90
C LYS A 52 12.54 -0.37 3.86
N GLN A 53 11.73 -0.14 4.89
CA GLN A 53 11.42 -1.12 5.93
C GLN A 53 10.33 -2.11 5.52
N TYR A 54 9.61 -1.86 4.43
CA TYR A 54 8.49 -2.70 4.00
C TYR A 54 8.89 -3.62 2.84
N ASN A 55 8.42 -4.86 2.90
CA ASN A 55 8.64 -5.85 1.84
C ASN A 55 7.54 -5.84 0.77
N THR A 56 6.36 -5.33 1.14
CA THR A 56 5.19 -5.22 0.27
C THR A 56 4.53 -3.88 0.50
N ALA A 57 4.14 -3.20 -0.57
CA ALA A 57 3.34 -1.99 -0.52
C ALA A 57 2.03 -2.19 -1.29
N VAL A 58 0.96 -1.61 -0.79
CA VAL A 58 -0.32 -1.54 -1.50
C VAL A 58 -0.75 -0.09 -1.59
N ILE A 59 -1.02 0.37 -2.80
CA ILE A 59 -1.38 1.76 -3.07
C ILE A 59 -2.75 1.84 -3.73
N PHE A 60 -3.59 2.72 -3.19
CA PHE A 60 -4.85 3.13 -3.81
C PHE A 60 -4.66 4.56 -4.29
N GLY A 61 -4.27 4.68 -5.55
CA GLY A 61 -3.92 5.96 -6.15
C GLY A 61 -5.03 6.57 -7.00
N ALA A 62 -4.72 7.75 -7.52
CA ALA A 62 -5.33 8.33 -8.70
C ALA A 62 -4.25 8.47 -9.79
N GLU A 63 -4.63 8.51 -11.07
CA GLU A 63 -3.69 8.54 -12.19
C GLU A 63 -2.56 9.59 -12.05
N ASN A 64 -2.90 10.82 -11.64
CA ASN A 64 -1.91 11.88 -11.42
C ASN A 64 -0.93 11.55 -10.28
N LEU A 65 -1.41 10.90 -9.22
CA LEU A 65 -0.59 10.51 -8.07
C LEU A 65 0.39 9.38 -8.43
N MET A 66 0.03 8.50 -9.36
CA MET A 66 0.88 7.36 -9.75
C MET A 66 2.22 7.82 -10.33
N LYS A 67 2.24 8.92 -11.08
CA LYS A 67 3.46 9.51 -11.64
C LYS A 67 4.40 10.01 -10.54
N ASP A 68 3.86 10.72 -9.55
CA ASP A 68 4.63 11.21 -8.41
C ASP A 68 5.08 10.07 -7.49
N MET A 69 4.34 8.95 -7.45
CA MET A 69 4.68 7.78 -6.65
C MET A 69 5.89 7.00 -7.17
N VAL A 70 6.15 6.95 -8.48
CA VAL A 70 7.32 6.23 -9.04
C VAL A 70 8.63 6.56 -8.32
N PRO A 71 9.07 7.84 -8.24
CA PRO A 71 10.32 8.17 -7.57
C PRO A 71 10.28 7.82 -6.09
N LYS A 72 9.12 7.91 -5.42
CA LYS A 72 9.01 7.54 -4.02
C LYS A 72 9.15 6.03 -3.79
N LEU A 73 8.51 5.24 -4.65
CA LEU A 73 8.54 3.77 -4.61
C LEU A 73 9.94 3.23 -4.94
N SER A 74 10.77 4.01 -5.64
CA SER A 74 12.19 3.71 -5.83
C SER A 74 12.98 3.59 -4.52
N GLU A 75 12.45 4.06 -3.38
CA GLU A 75 13.08 3.85 -2.07
C GLU A 75 12.95 2.42 -1.54
N MET A 76 12.02 1.62 -2.07
CA MET A 76 11.81 0.24 -1.59
C MET A 76 13.06 -0.63 -1.79
N LYS A 77 13.07 -1.90 -1.38
CA LYS A 77 14.18 -2.84 -1.63
C LYS A 77 13.95 -3.68 -2.88
N SER A 78 15.01 -4.15 -3.54
CA SER A 78 14.84 -5.04 -4.71
C SER A 78 14.16 -6.33 -4.24
N GLY A 79 13.30 -6.89 -5.09
CA GLY A 79 12.48 -8.05 -4.77
C GLY A 79 11.21 -7.75 -3.97
N THR A 80 10.94 -6.48 -3.61
CA THR A 80 9.66 -6.10 -2.98
C THR A 80 8.49 -6.20 -3.95
N SER A 81 7.31 -6.47 -3.40
CA SER A 81 6.06 -6.52 -4.16
C SER A 81 5.28 -5.23 -4.01
N LEU A 82 4.71 -4.73 -5.10
CA LEU A 82 3.85 -3.56 -5.10
C LEU A 82 2.51 -3.93 -5.73
N LEU A 83 1.42 -3.67 -5.01
CA LEU A 83 0.07 -3.79 -5.52
C LEU A 83 -0.48 -2.39 -5.77
N ALA A 84 -0.75 -2.06 -7.02
CA ALA A 84 -1.40 -0.82 -7.40
C ALA A 84 -2.87 -1.09 -7.73
N CYS A 85 -3.77 -0.53 -6.94
CA CYS A 85 -5.20 -0.69 -7.13
C CYS A 85 -5.74 0.41 -8.03
N ARG A 86 -6.69 0.04 -8.90
CA ARG A 86 -7.46 0.87 -9.84
C ARG A 86 -6.66 1.51 -10.99
N PHE A 87 -5.45 1.98 -10.74
CA PHE A 87 -4.60 2.62 -11.74
C PHE A 87 -3.24 1.93 -11.82
N PRO A 88 -2.74 1.61 -13.02
CA PRO A 88 -1.41 1.07 -13.19
C PRO A 88 -0.34 2.13 -12.91
N LEU A 89 0.89 1.70 -12.61
CA LEU A 89 2.05 2.59 -12.64
C LEU A 89 2.35 3.00 -14.09
N PRO A 90 2.85 4.22 -14.33
CA PRO A 90 3.40 4.58 -15.63
C PRO A 90 4.62 3.69 -15.94
N GLU A 91 4.97 3.59 -17.22
CA GLU A 91 6.12 2.82 -17.67
C GLU A 91 7.41 3.25 -16.92
N CYS A 92 8.05 2.28 -16.27
CA CYS A 92 9.30 2.49 -15.56
C CYS A 92 10.11 1.18 -15.54
N GLU A 93 11.44 1.28 -15.61
CA GLU A 93 12.34 0.12 -15.64
C GLU A 93 12.50 -0.55 -14.26
N GLN A 94 12.10 0.13 -13.19
CA GLN A 94 12.31 -0.31 -11.82
C GLN A 94 11.26 -1.32 -11.33
N PHE A 95 10.08 -1.34 -11.95
CA PHE A 95 8.96 -2.18 -11.56
C PHE A 95 8.50 -3.03 -12.74
N GLN A 96 8.66 -4.34 -12.62
CA GLN A 96 8.14 -5.28 -13.59
C GLN A 96 6.72 -5.68 -13.21
N GLN A 97 5.75 -5.48 -14.12
CA GLN A 97 4.40 -6.00 -13.92
C GLN A 97 4.45 -7.53 -14.01
N VAL A 98 4.05 -8.21 -12.93
CA VAL A 98 4.00 -9.68 -12.85
C VAL A 98 2.60 -10.23 -13.10
N GLY A 99 1.57 -9.38 -13.00
CA GLY A 99 0.21 -9.78 -13.28
C GLY A 99 -0.81 -8.67 -13.03
N GLN A 100 -2.07 -8.99 -13.33
CA GLN A 100 -3.24 -8.17 -13.04
C GLN A 100 -4.34 -9.08 -12.49
N ILE A 101 -5.04 -8.59 -11.46
CA ILE A 101 -6.16 -9.27 -10.83
C ILE A 101 -7.39 -8.37 -10.98
N GLY A 102 -8.46 -8.87 -11.59
CA GLY A 102 -9.70 -8.12 -11.79
C GLY A 102 -9.65 -7.12 -12.96
N GLU A 103 -10.80 -6.46 -13.19
CA GLU A 103 -11.02 -5.52 -14.29
C GLU A 103 -11.71 -4.24 -13.79
N GLY A 104 -11.45 -3.12 -14.46
CA GLY A 104 -12.09 -1.83 -14.18
C GLY A 104 -11.76 -1.27 -12.79
N ILE A 105 -12.78 -0.94 -12.00
CA ILE A 105 -12.63 -0.33 -10.68
C ILE A 105 -12.00 -1.25 -9.64
N ASP A 106 -12.08 -2.56 -9.86
CA ASP A 106 -11.55 -3.61 -8.99
C ASP A 106 -10.22 -4.16 -9.53
N ALA A 107 -9.65 -3.55 -10.58
CA ALA A 107 -8.36 -3.95 -11.12
C ALA A 107 -7.23 -3.70 -10.10
N VAL A 108 -6.38 -4.70 -9.91
CA VAL A 108 -5.18 -4.64 -9.10
C VAL A 108 -4.00 -5.09 -9.94
N TYR A 109 -3.06 -4.19 -10.15
CA TYR A 109 -1.84 -4.44 -10.89
C TYR A 109 -0.75 -4.85 -9.91
N VAL A 110 -0.13 -6.00 -10.15
CA VAL A 110 0.91 -6.54 -9.29
C VAL A 110 2.26 -6.31 -9.97
N TYR A 111 3.16 -5.66 -9.25
CA TYR A 111 4.50 -5.34 -9.70
C TYR A 111 5.53 -5.94 -8.76
N ARG A 112 6.70 -6.28 -9.31
CA ARG A 112 7.88 -6.66 -8.55
C ARG A 112 9.00 -5.66 -8.82
N ARG A 113 9.62 -5.19 -7.76
CA ARG A 113 10.79 -4.30 -7.86
C ARG A 113 12.01 -5.10 -8.29
N MET A 114 12.65 -4.68 -9.38
CA MET A 114 13.88 -5.26 -9.90
C MET A 114 15.08 -4.82 -9.07
#